data_AF-A0A3B9N7A2-F1
#
_entry.id   AF-A0A3B9N7A2-F1
#
_cell.length_a   1.000
_cell.length_b   1.000
_cell.length_c   1.000
_cell.angle_alpha   90.00
_cell.angle_beta   90.00
_cell.angle_gamma   90.00
#
_symmetry.space_group_name_H-M   'P 1'
#
loop_
_entity.id
_entity.type
_entity.pdbx_description
1 polymer ?
#
loop_
_entity_poly.entity_id
_entity_poly.type
_entity_poly.pdbx_seq_one_letter_code
_entity_poly.pdbx_strand_id
1 'polypeptide(L)'
;DQKGSYMATIAAGSAFKLLGVNDLGVSNDYMKEEMPPVNTGLLDGELAWRQHDGGHTDAPNFKYFIPWASKLLKYEKTANR
;
A
#
# COMPACT_ATOMS: atom_id res chain seq x y z
N ASP A 1 3.19 -9.93 12.09
CA ASP A 1 3.02 -10.92 11.03
C ASP A 1 2.82 -10.19 9.71
N GLN A 2 3.74 -10.33 8.76
CA GLN A 2 3.70 -9.63 7.47
C GLN A 2 2.74 -10.31 6.48
N LYS A 3 2.65 -11.64 6.53
CA LYS A 3 1.77 -12.41 5.65
C LYS A 3 0.30 -12.18 5.98
N GLY A 4 -0.06 -12.22 7.27
CA GLY A 4 -1.42 -11.89 7.70
C GLY A 4 -1.84 -10.48 7.30
N SER A 5 -0.95 -9.49 7.43
CA SER A 5 -1.21 -8.11 6.99
C SER A 5 -1.45 -8.02 5.47
N TYR A 6 -0.65 -8.72 4.67
CA TYR A 6 -0.84 -8.76 3.22
C TYR A 6 -2.17 -9.43 2.83
N MET A 7 -2.49 -10.60 3.42
CA MET A 7 -3.75 -11.31 3.20
C MET A 7 -4.97 -10.44 3.54
N ALA A 8 -4.93 -9.72 4.66
CA ALA A 8 -5.99 -8.79 5.04
C ALA A 8 -6.14 -7.65 4.02
N THR A 9 -5.03 -7.13 3.50
CA THR A 9 -5.04 -6.08 2.48
C THR A 9 -5.63 -6.60 1.16
N ILE A 10 -5.28 -7.81 0.73
CA ILE A 10 -5.87 -8.44 -0.47
C ILE A 10 -7.39 -8.60 -0.32
N ALA A 11 -7.84 -9.10 0.83
CA ALA A 11 -9.27 -9.30 1.13
C ALA A 11 -10.05 -7.97 1.12
N ALA A 12 -9.44 -6.89 1.60
CA ALA A 12 -10.04 -5.55 1.58
C ALA A 12 -10.24 -5.00 0.15
N GLY A 13 -9.49 -5.47 -0.85
CA GLY A 13 -9.56 -4.96 -2.21
C GLY A 13 -10.96 -5.05 -2.85
N SER A 14 -11.75 -6.07 -2.51
CA SER A 14 -13.15 -6.19 -2.96
C SER A 14 -14.02 -5.00 -2.50
N ALA A 15 -13.78 -4.47 -1.30
CA ALA A 15 -14.48 -3.29 -0.80
C ALA A 15 -14.01 -2.00 -1.51
N PHE A 16 -12.72 -1.89 -1.83
CA PHE A 16 -12.19 -0.74 -2.60
C PHE A 16 -12.75 -0.72 -4.02
N LYS A 17 -12.82 -1.89 -4.69
CA LYS A 17 -13.47 -2.04 -5.98
C LYS A 17 -14.96 -1.67 -5.93
N LEU A 18 -15.68 -2.05 -4.87
CA LEU A 18 -17.08 -1.64 -4.66
C LEU A 18 -17.23 -0.11 -4.58
N LEU A 19 -16.25 0.59 -3.99
CA LEU A 19 -16.22 2.05 -3.91
C LEU A 19 -15.74 2.72 -5.22
N GLY A 20 -15.41 1.95 -6.26
CA GLY A 20 -14.95 2.47 -7.55
C GLY A 20 -13.55 3.08 -7.52
N VAL A 21 -12.74 2.74 -6.52
CA VAL A 21 -11.33 3.17 -6.38
C VAL A 21 -10.37 2.02 -6.66
N ASN A 22 -9.09 2.32 -6.90
CA ASN A 22 -8.10 1.31 -7.24
C ASN A 22 -7.62 0.59 -5.97
N ASP A 23 -7.51 -0.73 -6.09
CA ASP A 23 -6.95 -1.60 -5.07
C ASP A 23 -5.47 -1.93 -5.37
N LEU A 24 -5.00 -3.10 -4.91
CA LEU A 24 -3.64 -3.59 -5.17
C LEU A 24 -3.43 -4.07 -6.63
N GLY A 25 -4.48 -4.18 -7.46
CA GLY A 25 -4.36 -4.69 -8.83
C GLY A 25 -4.14 -6.22 -8.92
N VAL A 26 -4.48 -6.96 -7.86
CA VAL A 26 -4.37 -8.43 -7.78
C VAL A 26 -5.76 -9.08 -7.69
N SER A 27 -5.85 -10.41 -7.58
CA SER A 27 -7.13 -11.14 -7.69
C SER A 27 -8.15 -10.91 -6.56
N ASN A 28 -7.76 -10.28 -5.44
CA ASN A 28 -8.51 -10.23 -4.18
C ASN A 28 -8.78 -11.60 -3.51
N ASP A 29 -8.17 -12.67 -4.02
CA ASP A 29 -8.19 -13.99 -3.39
C ASP A 29 -6.97 -14.14 -2.46
N TYR A 30 -7.16 -13.82 -1.18
CA TYR A 30 -6.08 -13.84 -0.18
C TYR A 30 -5.50 -15.24 0.09
N MET A 31 -6.12 -16.30 -0.44
CA MET A 31 -5.61 -17.68 -0.35
C MET A 31 -4.68 -18.04 -1.50
N LYS A 32 -4.68 -17.27 -2.60
CA LYS A 32 -3.87 -17.53 -3.80
C LYS A 32 -2.73 -16.55 -4.00
N GLU A 33 -2.93 -15.30 -3.61
CA GLU A 33 -1.93 -14.26 -3.83
C GLU A 33 -0.70 -14.44 -2.95
N GLU A 34 0.47 -14.33 -3.56
CA GLU A 34 1.75 -14.41 -2.87
C GLU A 34 2.26 -13.01 -2.53
N MET A 35 2.98 -12.90 -1.41
CA MET A 35 3.58 -11.63 -1.01
C MET A 35 4.61 -11.17 -2.05
N PRO A 36 4.62 -9.89 -2.42
CA PRO A 36 5.71 -9.32 -3.19
C PRO A 36 7.06 -9.49 -2.46
N PRO A 37 8.18 -9.54 -3.19
CA PRO A 37 9.51 -9.52 -2.57
C PRO A 37 9.67 -8.31 -1.65
N VAL A 38 10.45 -8.46 -0.57
CA VAL A 38 10.77 -7.35 0.34
C VAL A 38 11.30 -6.15 -0.45
N ASN A 39 10.93 -4.95 0.00
CA ASN A 39 11.19 -3.66 -0.66
C ASN A 39 10.43 -3.40 -1.97
N THR A 40 9.59 -4.33 -2.43
CA THR A 40 8.65 -4.12 -3.54
C THR A 40 7.33 -3.57 -2.99
N GLY A 41 6.87 -2.45 -3.54
CA GLY A 41 5.62 -1.80 -3.13
C GLY A 41 4.53 -1.93 -4.19
N LEU A 42 3.30 -2.22 -3.75
CA LEU A 42 2.08 -2.07 -4.51
C LEU A 42 1.42 -0.76 -4.08
N LEU A 43 1.76 0.35 -4.74
CA LEU A 43 1.49 1.72 -4.25
C LEU A 43 0.65 2.57 -5.21
N ASP A 44 0.17 2.00 -6.31
CA ASP A 44 -0.48 2.79 -7.37
C ASP A 44 -1.92 3.20 -7.04
N GLY A 45 -2.61 2.40 -6.22
CA GLY A 45 -4.00 2.58 -5.82
C GLY A 45 -4.22 3.23 -4.45
N GLU A 46 -5.49 3.50 -4.15
CA GLU A 46 -5.98 3.98 -2.86
C GLU A 46 -5.78 2.95 -1.74
N LEU A 47 -5.82 1.66 -2.08
CA LEU A 47 -5.31 0.58 -1.23
C LEU A 47 -3.87 0.27 -1.65
N ALA A 48 -2.95 0.23 -0.68
CA ALA A 48 -1.54 0.02 -0.94
C ALA A 48 -0.91 -0.91 0.09
N TRP A 49 0.16 -1.59 -0.30
CA TRP A 49 0.95 -2.46 0.58
C TRP A 49 2.43 -2.44 0.23
N ARG A 50 3.29 -2.39 1.26
CA ARG A 50 4.75 -2.51 1.11
C ARG A 50 5.41 -3.00 2.39
N GLN A 51 6.27 -4.00 2.27
CA GLN A 51 7.18 -4.43 3.33
C GLN A 51 8.59 -3.86 3.12
N HIS A 52 9.17 -3.34 4.20
CA HIS A 52 10.61 -3.03 4.27
C HIS A 52 11.41 -4.15 4.96
N ASP A 53 12.73 -4.07 4.85
CA ASP A 53 13.72 -4.97 5.45
C ASP A 53 14.18 -4.57 6.86
N GLY A 54 13.79 -3.40 7.36
CA GLY A 54 14.02 -2.98 8.74
C GLY A 54 13.24 -3.81 9.78
N GLY A 55 13.57 -3.61 11.06
CA GLY A 55 12.87 -4.22 12.22
C GLY A 55 11.50 -3.60 12.51
N HIS A 56 11.07 -3.59 13.78
CA HIS A 56 9.81 -2.96 14.19
C HIS A 56 9.93 -1.42 14.23
N THR A 57 9.98 -0.81 13.05
CA THR A 57 10.14 0.63 12.84
C THR A 57 9.50 1.07 11.53
N ASP A 58 8.90 2.26 11.50
CA ASP A 58 8.23 2.77 10.30
C ASP A 58 9.17 3.55 9.36
N ALA A 59 10.37 3.91 9.84
CA ALA A 59 11.29 4.82 9.18
C ALA A 59 11.58 4.49 7.69
N PRO A 60 11.84 3.22 7.31
CA PRO A 60 12.13 2.89 5.91
C PRO A 60 10.96 3.12 4.93
N ASN A 61 9.73 3.16 5.44
CA ASN A 61 8.52 3.33 4.63
C ASN A 61 8.13 4.80 4.40
N PHE A 62 8.60 5.76 5.22
CA PHE A 62 8.23 7.18 5.07
C PHE A 62 8.51 7.75 3.68
N LYS A 63 9.63 7.34 3.05
CA LYS A 63 9.97 7.79 1.68
C LYS A 63 8.98 7.34 0.60
N TYR A 64 8.17 6.33 0.87
CA TYR A 64 7.11 5.82 -0.02
C TYR A 64 5.73 6.30 0.42
N PHE A 65 5.48 6.31 1.73
CA PHE A 65 4.22 6.76 2.31
C PHE A 65 3.94 8.23 2.00
N ILE A 66 4.92 9.12 2.15
CA ILE A 66 4.70 10.57 1.94
C ILE A 66 4.25 10.87 0.50
N PRO A 67 4.92 10.39 -0.57
CA PRO A 67 4.44 10.59 -1.93
C PRO A 67 3.07 9.96 -2.19
N TRP A 68 2.84 8.72 -1.72
CA TRP A 68 1.55 8.03 -1.86
C TRP A 68 0.40 8.83 -1.20
N ALA A 69 0.58 9.24 0.05
CA ALA A 69 -0.40 10.03 0.78
C ALA A 69 -0.59 11.42 0.15
N SER A 70 0.47 12.05 -0.34
CA SER A 70 0.38 13.36 -1.00
C SER A 70 -0.47 13.30 -2.26
N LYS A 71 -0.31 12.24 -3.09
CA LYS A 71 -1.16 11.99 -4.27
C LYS A 71 -2.62 11.84 -3.87
N LEU A 72 -2.91 11.03 -2.84
CA LEU A 72 -4.28 10.78 -2.37
C LEU A 72 -4.96 12.01 -1.78
N LEU A 73 -4.22 12.78 -0.98
CA LEU A 73 -4.72 14.00 -0.35
C LEU A 73 -4.70 15.22 -1.29
N LYS A 74 -4.22 15.05 -2.53
CA LYS A 74 -3.97 16.14 -3.49
C LYS A 74 -3.14 17.25 -2.86
N TYR A 75 -2.17 16.86 -2.04
CA TYR A 75 -1.28 17.78 -1.32
C TYR A 75 -0.10 18.15 -2.21
N GLU A 76 0.06 19.45 -2.44
CA GLU A 76 1.23 20.02 -3.09
C GLU A 76 2.07 20.75 -2.04
N LYS A 77 3.34 20.37 -1.91
CA LYS A 77 4.27 21.12 -1.08
C LYS A 77 4.60 22.44 -1.77
N THR A 78 3.94 23.50 -1.36
CA THR A 78 4.34 24.86 -1.73
C THR A 78 5.69 25.17 -1.09
N ALA A 79 6.66 25.66 -1.88
CA ALA A 79 7.89 26.19 -1.31
C ALA A 79 7.52 27.32 -0.33
N ASN A 80 8.05 27.25 0.89
CA ASN A 80 7.95 28.37 1.82
C ASN A 80 8.61 29.58 1.15
N ARG A 81 7.85 30.65 0.96
CA ARG A 81 8.40 31.96 0.59
C ARG A 81 9.21 32.53 1.75
#